data_AF-A0A401GZL9-F1
#
_entry.id   AF-A0A401GZL9-F1
#
_cell.length_a   1.000
_cell.length_b   1.000
_cell.length_c   1.000
_cell.angle_alpha   90.00
_cell.angle_beta   90.00
_cell.angle_gamma   90.00
#
_symmetry.space_group_name_H-M   'P 1'
#
loop_
_entity.id
_entity.type
_entity.pdbx_description
1 polymer ?
#
loop_
_entity_poly.entity_id
_entity_poly.type
_entity_poly.pdbx_seq_one_letter_code
_entity_poly.pdbx_strand_id
1 'polypeptide(L)'
;MSGEPLPPNPYTGPEEAAYNTCRYLESLLDWSEVVADQVRTSKRTPQLCGRLLGYMMLEAPTPQGRLNVAREIQTCVSASNTQDLLAALAQFYEDHFIRVFKSAKGPTPTVSMHPSRPSFDLTAEEKNLLLKEAPQDHRAAKLLCLIRDNYRCVVTGKYDASTYKSMRLKDKTFISPAPVGYTELAHIIAESTNTNIQGGGSKRKYAASAWAVLERFGRVNVVDDELNGEGIHRLPNVMTMSLDAHRAFDNLDIWFEEIGNDRYRLCAESNTILAAAGVDINNPVVQLTTTDVDLHLPDARLLRLLATCAKVSRLSGAGEYIDAILRDMEELKVLASDGGSAHVLLDALLHSGRQVAVH
;
A
#
# COMPACT_ATOMS: atom_id res chain seq x y z
N MET A 1 12.92 -5.80 13.70
CA MET A 1 13.15 -7.22 13.97
C MET A 1 13.93 -7.77 12.79
N SER A 2 14.20 -9.07 12.69
CA SER A 2 14.82 -9.65 11.50
C SER A 2 13.73 -10.42 10.78
N GLY A 3 13.61 -10.28 9.45
CA GLY A 3 12.65 -11.06 8.66
C GLY A 3 12.69 -12.57 8.95
N GLU A 4 11.61 -13.26 8.62
CA GLU A 4 11.45 -14.69 8.87
C GLU A 4 12.24 -15.50 7.83
N PRO A 5 13.03 -16.52 8.23
CA PRO A 5 13.75 -17.36 7.28
C PRO A 5 12.81 -18.02 6.28
N LEU A 6 13.23 -18.14 5.02
CA LEU A 6 12.42 -18.83 4.01
C LEU A 6 12.17 -20.30 4.43
N PRO A 7 10.93 -20.81 4.30
CA PRO A 7 10.63 -22.21 4.54
C PRO A 7 11.32 -23.14 3.52
N PRO A 8 11.28 -24.47 3.74
CA PRO A 8 11.68 -25.44 2.72
C PRO A 8 10.93 -25.22 1.40
N ASN A 9 11.60 -25.47 0.27
CA ASN A 9 11.04 -25.21 -1.05
C ASN A 9 9.75 -26.01 -1.27
N PRO A 10 8.59 -25.34 -1.45
CA PRO A 10 7.32 -26.02 -1.67
C PRO A 10 7.04 -26.31 -3.16
N TYR A 11 7.92 -25.91 -4.07
CA TYR A 11 7.68 -25.92 -5.50
C TYR A 11 8.38 -27.07 -6.23
N THR A 12 7.86 -27.37 -7.41
CA THR A 12 8.43 -28.30 -8.40
C THR A 12 8.52 -27.60 -9.75
N GLY A 13 9.51 -27.90 -10.58
CA GLY A 13 9.60 -27.36 -11.94
C GLY A 13 10.25 -25.97 -12.02
N PRO A 14 9.81 -25.05 -12.91
CA PRO A 14 10.46 -23.75 -13.09
C PRO A 14 10.51 -22.89 -11.82
N GLU A 15 9.50 -22.97 -10.96
CA GLU A 15 9.48 -22.27 -9.67
C GLU A 15 10.46 -22.86 -8.64
N GLU A 16 10.79 -24.15 -8.74
CA GLU A 16 11.71 -24.84 -7.84
C GLU A 16 13.11 -24.22 -7.93
N ALA A 17 13.62 -24.06 -9.15
CA ALA A 17 14.94 -23.48 -9.39
C ALA A 17 15.01 -22.02 -8.89
N ALA A 18 13.98 -21.21 -9.17
CA ALA A 18 13.92 -19.82 -8.72
C ALA A 18 13.91 -19.71 -7.20
N TYR A 19 13.11 -20.53 -6.53
CA TYR A 19 13.04 -20.51 -5.07
C TYR A 19 14.34 -21.01 -4.42
N ASN A 20 15.00 -22.02 -5.01
CA ASN A 20 16.31 -22.46 -4.57
C ASN A 20 17.37 -21.35 -4.72
N THR A 21 17.28 -20.51 -5.76
CA THR A 21 18.13 -19.31 -5.88
C THR A 21 17.89 -18.35 -4.72
N CYS A 22 16.63 -18.07 -4.36
CA CYS A 22 16.30 -17.21 -3.22
C CYS A 22 16.86 -17.76 -1.90
N ARG A 23 16.74 -19.08 -1.68
CA ARG A 23 17.28 -19.79 -0.51
C ARG A 23 18.81 -19.75 -0.46
N TYR A 24 19.46 -19.93 -1.60
CA TYR A 24 20.91 -19.80 -1.71
C TYR A 24 21.35 -18.38 -1.34
N LEU A 25 20.69 -17.36 -1.90
CA LEU A 25 20.97 -15.95 -1.61
C LEU A 25 20.75 -15.64 -0.12
N GLU A 26 19.72 -16.21 0.50
CA GLU A 26 19.48 -16.12 1.95
C GLU A 26 20.59 -16.73 2.80
N SER A 27 21.25 -17.80 2.31
CA SER A 27 22.31 -18.49 3.04
C SER A 27 23.66 -17.80 3.00
N LEU A 28 23.86 -16.83 2.10
CA LEU A 28 25.11 -16.09 2.00
C LEU A 28 25.31 -15.21 3.22
N LEU A 29 26.55 -15.13 3.72
CA LEU A 29 26.90 -14.23 4.83
C LEU A 29 27.04 -12.78 4.34
N ASP A 30 27.63 -12.61 3.17
CA ASP A 30 27.83 -11.34 2.48
C ASP A 30 27.89 -11.59 0.96
N TRP A 31 27.84 -10.53 0.16
CA TRP A 31 28.03 -10.60 -1.28
C TRP A 31 29.43 -11.14 -1.60
N SER A 32 29.52 -12.18 -2.45
CA SER A 32 30.78 -12.90 -2.67
C SER A 32 31.73 -12.20 -3.65
N GLU A 33 31.22 -11.27 -4.45
CA GLU A 33 31.98 -10.47 -5.42
C GLU A 33 31.82 -8.97 -5.13
N VAL A 34 32.73 -8.16 -5.69
CA VAL A 34 32.61 -6.69 -5.71
C VAL A 34 31.37 -6.34 -6.55
N VAL A 35 30.20 -6.34 -5.92
CA VAL A 35 28.95 -5.86 -6.51
C VAL A 35 29.15 -4.40 -6.95
N ALA A 36 28.56 -4.01 -8.08
CA ALA A 36 28.67 -2.63 -8.58
C ALA A 36 28.44 -1.57 -7.49
N ASP A 37 29.15 -0.43 -7.55
CA ASP A 37 29.17 0.61 -6.51
C ASP A 37 27.77 1.11 -6.10
N GLN A 38 26.77 1.05 -6.98
CA GLN A 38 25.37 1.41 -6.67
C GLN A 38 24.69 0.46 -5.68
N VAL A 39 25.08 -0.82 -5.65
CA VAL A 39 24.58 -1.80 -4.67
C VAL A 39 25.37 -1.70 -3.36
N ARG A 40 26.68 -1.38 -3.43
CA ARG A 40 27.52 -1.07 -2.25
C ARG A 40 27.01 0.13 -1.46
N THR A 41 26.43 1.12 -2.13
CA THR A 41 25.77 2.24 -1.46
C THR A 41 24.39 1.87 -0.94
N SER A 42 23.95 0.61 -0.88
CA SER A 42 22.71 0.23 -0.20
C SER A 42 23.06 -0.75 0.91
N LYS A 43 22.57 -0.55 2.15
CA LYS A 43 22.73 -1.53 3.24
C LYS A 43 21.95 -2.84 2.99
N ARG A 44 21.58 -3.17 1.74
CA ARG A 44 20.84 -4.39 1.40
C ARG A 44 21.79 -5.58 1.41
N THR A 45 21.48 -6.52 2.28
CA THR A 45 22.23 -7.76 2.41
C THR A 45 21.66 -8.82 1.47
N PRO A 46 22.45 -9.83 1.04
CA PRO A 46 21.92 -10.92 0.23
C PRO A 46 20.78 -11.65 0.94
N GLN A 47 20.81 -11.72 2.28
CA GLN A 47 19.73 -12.32 3.07
C GLN A 47 18.39 -11.58 2.91
N LEU A 48 18.41 -10.25 2.94
CA LEU A 48 17.21 -9.45 2.69
C LEU A 48 16.68 -9.68 1.27
N CYS A 49 17.55 -9.64 0.26
CA CYS A 49 17.17 -9.87 -1.13
C CYS A 49 16.59 -11.27 -1.36
N GLY A 50 17.22 -12.29 -0.77
CA GLY A 50 16.78 -13.69 -0.84
C GLY A 50 15.39 -13.86 -0.27
N ARG A 51 15.16 -13.35 0.96
CA ARG A 51 13.84 -13.37 1.58
C ARG A 51 12.80 -12.59 0.81
N LEU A 52 13.11 -11.38 0.34
CA LEU A 52 12.17 -10.55 -0.41
C LEU A 52 11.68 -11.28 -1.67
N LEU A 53 12.59 -11.78 -2.50
CA LEU A 53 12.23 -12.51 -3.71
C LEU A 53 11.52 -13.84 -3.40
N GLY A 54 11.94 -14.54 -2.35
CA GLY A 54 11.30 -15.78 -1.93
C GLY A 54 9.86 -15.59 -1.42
N TYR A 55 9.60 -14.57 -0.61
CA TYR A 55 8.24 -14.26 -0.15
C TYR A 55 7.37 -13.67 -1.26
N MET A 56 7.94 -12.94 -2.22
CA MET A 56 7.21 -12.56 -3.44
C MET A 56 6.67 -13.78 -4.19
N MET A 57 7.37 -14.92 -4.17
CA MET A 57 6.86 -16.18 -4.74
C MET A 57 5.83 -16.86 -3.84
N LEU A 58 6.10 -16.96 -2.53
CA LEU A 58 5.22 -17.64 -1.56
C LEU A 58 3.86 -16.96 -1.43
N GLU A 59 3.86 -15.64 -1.33
CA GLU A 59 2.67 -14.83 -1.07
C GLU A 59 2.01 -14.32 -2.36
N ALA A 60 2.51 -14.72 -3.53
CA ALA A 60 2.01 -14.22 -4.81
C ALA A 60 0.47 -14.30 -4.90
N PRO A 61 -0.21 -13.20 -5.26
CA PRO A 61 -1.68 -13.13 -5.21
C PRO A 61 -2.32 -13.95 -6.34
N THR A 62 -1.53 -14.34 -7.35
CA THR A 62 -1.97 -15.16 -8.48
C THR A 62 -0.88 -16.16 -8.88
N PRO A 63 -1.24 -17.35 -9.42
CA PRO A 63 -0.26 -18.28 -9.99
C PRO A 63 0.58 -17.66 -11.12
N GLN A 64 -0.01 -16.80 -11.94
CA GLN A 64 0.71 -16.11 -13.01
C GLN A 64 1.73 -15.11 -12.47
N GLY A 65 1.38 -14.37 -11.42
CA GLY A 65 2.30 -13.48 -10.73
C GLY A 65 3.51 -14.22 -10.18
N ARG A 66 3.28 -15.36 -9.52
CA ARG A 66 4.35 -16.25 -9.05
C ARG A 66 5.27 -16.70 -10.19
N LEU A 67 4.69 -17.18 -11.31
CA LEU A 67 5.45 -17.61 -12.47
C LEU A 67 6.27 -16.47 -13.09
N ASN A 68 5.74 -15.24 -13.09
CA ASN A 68 6.45 -14.07 -13.59
C ASN A 68 7.67 -13.75 -12.73
N VAL A 69 7.52 -13.74 -11.39
CA VAL A 69 8.63 -13.56 -10.44
C VAL A 69 9.68 -14.66 -10.63
N ALA A 70 9.24 -15.92 -10.71
CA ALA A 70 10.15 -17.06 -10.90
C ALA A 70 10.99 -16.93 -12.18
N ARG A 71 10.37 -16.53 -13.30
CA ARG A 71 11.07 -16.31 -14.57
C ARG A 71 12.07 -15.16 -14.52
N GLU A 72 11.74 -14.07 -13.84
CA GLU A 72 12.66 -12.93 -13.67
C GLU A 72 13.88 -13.34 -12.87
N ILE A 73 13.70 -14.08 -11.77
CA ILE A 73 14.80 -14.65 -10.98
C ILE A 73 15.69 -15.53 -11.86
N GLN A 74 15.10 -16.45 -12.64
CA GLN A 74 15.86 -17.34 -13.53
C GLN A 74 16.60 -16.58 -14.64
N THR A 75 16.02 -15.47 -15.12
CA THR A 75 16.68 -14.59 -16.10
C THR A 75 17.93 -13.95 -15.49
N CYS A 76 17.88 -13.53 -14.22
CA CYS A 76 19.05 -12.99 -13.51
C CYS A 76 20.18 -14.04 -13.38
N VAL A 77 19.84 -15.30 -13.10
CA VAL A 77 20.81 -16.41 -12.92
C VAL A 77 21.48 -16.85 -14.22
N SER A 78 20.87 -16.56 -15.37
CA SER A 78 21.42 -16.91 -16.67
C SER A 78 22.56 -16.00 -17.13
N ALA A 79 22.88 -14.94 -16.36
CA ALA A 79 23.88 -13.94 -16.69
C ALA A 79 25.13 -14.03 -15.79
N SER A 80 26.27 -13.55 -16.30
CA SER A 80 27.57 -13.60 -15.61
C SER A 80 27.63 -12.79 -14.31
N ASN A 81 26.76 -11.79 -14.14
CA ASN A 81 26.66 -10.92 -12.95
C ASN A 81 25.38 -11.22 -12.13
N THR A 82 25.17 -12.50 -11.81
CA THR A 82 23.94 -12.99 -11.18
C THR A 82 23.58 -12.26 -9.88
N GLN A 83 24.54 -12.03 -8.98
CA GLN A 83 24.28 -11.40 -7.68
C GLN A 83 23.80 -9.95 -7.81
N ASP A 84 24.48 -9.15 -8.64
CA ASP A 84 24.08 -7.76 -8.94
C ASP A 84 22.66 -7.69 -9.51
N LEU A 85 22.31 -8.60 -10.43
CA LEU A 85 20.99 -8.63 -11.04
C LEU A 85 19.89 -9.05 -10.06
N LEU A 86 20.17 -10.00 -9.16
CA LEU A 86 19.22 -10.40 -8.12
C LEU A 86 19.02 -9.28 -7.09
N ALA A 87 20.10 -8.57 -6.72
CA ALA A 87 20.01 -7.39 -5.86
C ALA A 87 19.16 -6.29 -6.51
N ALA A 88 19.39 -6.00 -7.80
CA ALA A 88 18.62 -5.02 -8.56
C ALA A 88 17.15 -5.43 -8.70
N LEU A 89 16.85 -6.71 -8.90
CA LEU A 89 15.47 -7.22 -8.95
C LEU A 89 14.76 -7.06 -7.59
N ALA A 90 15.45 -7.38 -6.50
CA ALA A 90 14.92 -7.18 -5.16
C ALA A 90 14.63 -5.70 -4.88
N GLN A 91 15.56 -4.80 -5.24
CA GLN A 91 15.34 -3.35 -5.16
C GLN A 91 14.16 -2.90 -6.03
N PHE A 92 14.02 -3.45 -7.24
CA PHE A 92 12.90 -3.11 -8.12
C PHE A 92 11.55 -3.43 -7.47
N TYR A 93 11.41 -4.58 -6.81
CA TYR A 93 10.18 -4.92 -6.07
C TYR A 93 9.99 -4.10 -4.80
N GLU A 94 11.06 -3.77 -4.06
CA GLU A 94 10.98 -2.84 -2.94
C GLU A 94 10.38 -1.49 -3.39
N ASP A 95 10.95 -0.91 -4.44
CA ASP A 95 10.59 0.42 -4.93
C ASP A 95 9.23 0.46 -5.62
N HIS A 96 8.86 -0.59 -6.36
CA HIS A 96 7.68 -0.56 -7.23
C HIS A 96 6.55 -1.50 -6.79
N PHE A 97 6.73 -2.27 -5.71
CA PHE A 97 5.65 -3.02 -5.04
C PHE A 97 5.44 -2.52 -3.62
N ILE A 98 6.47 -2.54 -2.77
CA ILE A 98 6.29 -2.22 -1.34
C ILE A 98 5.95 -0.74 -1.14
N ARG A 99 6.73 0.18 -1.74
CA ARG A 99 6.52 1.62 -1.62
C ARG A 99 5.23 2.14 -2.31
N VAL A 100 4.60 1.33 -3.15
CA VAL A 100 3.30 1.65 -3.77
C VAL A 100 2.18 1.66 -2.73
N PHE A 101 2.22 0.69 -1.80
CA PHE A 101 1.22 0.56 -0.75
C PHE A 101 1.67 1.20 0.57
N LYS A 102 2.96 1.12 0.89
CA LYS A 102 3.55 1.76 2.06
C LYS A 102 3.84 3.22 1.75
N SER A 103 3.11 4.14 2.37
CA SER A 103 3.31 5.55 2.11
C SER A 103 3.91 6.29 3.30
N ALA A 104 4.90 7.15 3.04
CA ALA A 104 5.06 8.38 3.82
C ALA A 104 3.92 9.34 3.44
N LYS A 105 2.67 8.92 3.69
CA LYS A 105 1.46 9.73 3.54
C LYS A 105 1.58 10.82 4.61
N GLY A 106 1.95 12.03 4.20
CA GLY A 106 1.69 13.21 5.03
C GLY A 106 0.19 13.26 5.36
N PRO A 107 -0.22 13.96 6.42
CA PRO A 107 -1.63 14.04 6.81
C PRO A 107 -2.48 14.39 5.59
N THR A 108 -3.43 13.53 5.24
CA THR A 108 -4.44 13.87 4.24
C THR A 108 -5.11 15.17 4.71
N PRO A 109 -5.18 16.22 3.89
CA PRO A 109 -5.77 17.48 4.33
C PRO A 109 -7.15 17.21 4.91
N THR A 110 -7.38 17.64 6.15
CA THR A 110 -8.70 17.61 6.76
C THR A 110 -9.59 18.56 5.95
N VAL A 111 -10.26 18.03 4.92
CA VAL A 111 -11.30 18.78 4.23
C VAL A 111 -12.45 18.89 5.22
N SER A 112 -12.55 20.06 5.86
CA SER A 112 -13.71 20.39 6.67
C SER A 112 -14.92 20.43 5.74
N MET A 113 -15.96 19.68 6.06
CA MET A 113 -17.22 19.81 5.36
C MET A 113 -17.80 21.17 5.74
N HIS A 114 -17.70 22.14 4.82
CA HIS A 114 -18.22 23.48 5.05
C HIS A 114 -19.72 23.41 5.39
N PRO A 115 -20.19 24.05 6.47
CA PRO A 115 -21.57 23.91 6.97
C PRO A 115 -22.66 24.47 6.03
N SER A 116 -22.27 25.07 4.90
CA SER A 116 -23.19 25.77 4.00
C SER A 116 -23.99 24.86 3.06
N ARG A 117 -23.71 23.55 3.03
CA ARG A 117 -24.52 22.59 2.26
C ARG A 117 -24.54 21.24 3.00
N PRO A 118 -25.65 20.87 3.65
CA PRO A 118 -25.70 19.60 4.35
C PRO A 118 -25.80 18.47 3.33
N SER A 119 -24.69 17.75 3.11
CA SER A 119 -24.52 16.70 2.09
C SER A 119 -25.23 15.38 2.40
N PHE A 120 -26.34 15.42 3.15
CA PHE A 120 -26.95 14.21 3.71
C PHE A 120 -28.23 13.80 2.97
N ASP A 121 -28.75 14.67 2.10
CA ASP A 121 -29.81 14.36 1.13
C ASP A 121 -29.29 14.68 -0.27
N LEU A 122 -28.20 14.03 -0.69
CA LEU A 122 -27.89 14.06 -2.12
C LEU A 122 -29.06 13.42 -2.85
N THR A 123 -29.72 14.16 -3.72
CA THR A 123 -30.76 13.59 -4.57
C THR A 123 -30.16 12.51 -5.45
N ALA A 124 -30.98 11.60 -5.96
CA ALA A 124 -30.52 10.61 -6.93
C ALA A 124 -29.83 11.29 -8.14
N GLU A 125 -30.25 12.49 -8.52
CA GLU A 125 -29.63 13.29 -9.58
C GLU A 125 -28.25 13.82 -9.17
N GLU A 126 -28.10 14.34 -7.94
CA GLU A 126 -26.80 14.82 -7.44
C GLU A 126 -25.79 13.68 -7.25
N LYS A 127 -26.25 12.50 -6.77
CA LYS A 127 -25.41 11.30 -6.74
C LYS A 127 -24.99 10.88 -8.15
N ASN A 128 -25.91 10.87 -9.10
CA ASN A 128 -25.61 10.53 -10.49
C ASN A 128 -24.61 11.50 -11.12
N LEU A 129 -24.67 12.80 -10.80
CA LEU A 129 -23.68 13.77 -11.25
C LEU A 129 -22.29 13.47 -10.67
N LEU A 130 -22.21 13.16 -9.38
CA LEU A 130 -20.95 12.78 -8.71
C LEU A 130 -20.37 11.43 -9.16
N LEU A 131 -21.21 10.54 -9.70
CA LEU A 131 -20.80 9.21 -10.21
C LEU A 131 -20.38 9.24 -11.69
N LYS A 132 -21.03 10.06 -12.52
CA LYS A 132 -20.76 10.15 -13.96
C LYS A 132 -19.40 10.77 -14.28
N GLU A 133 -18.95 11.67 -13.44
CA GLU A 133 -17.57 12.14 -13.43
C GLU A 133 -16.88 11.31 -12.36
N ALA A 134 -15.88 10.45 -12.70
CA ALA A 134 -15.05 9.84 -11.66
C ALA A 134 -14.65 10.97 -10.69
N PRO A 135 -14.94 10.87 -9.37
CA PRO A 135 -14.96 12.05 -8.51
C PRO A 135 -13.64 12.81 -8.67
N GLN A 136 -13.71 13.93 -9.39
CA GLN A 136 -12.52 14.64 -9.89
C GLN A 136 -11.79 15.41 -8.78
N ASP A 137 -12.28 15.28 -7.55
CA ASP A 137 -11.60 15.75 -6.39
C ASP A 137 -11.80 14.79 -5.21
N HIS A 138 -10.81 14.81 -4.31
CA HIS A 138 -10.77 14.06 -3.07
C HIS A 138 -12.04 14.26 -2.20
N ARG A 139 -12.72 15.40 -2.32
CA ARG A 139 -13.88 15.74 -1.50
C ARG A 139 -15.13 14.98 -1.96
N ALA A 140 -15.39 14.91 -3.28
CA ALA A 140 -16.49 14.15 -3.85
C ALA A 140 -16.35 12.66 -3.53
N ALA A 141 -15.13 12.11 -3.68
CA ALA A 141 -14.83 10.73 -3.34
C ALA A 141 -15.06 10.44 -1.85
N LYS A 142 -14.63 11.35 -0.95
CA LYS A 142 -14.88 11.21 0.49
C LYS A 142 -16.37 11.15 0.81
N LEU A 143 -17.18 11.99 0.16
CA LEU A 143 -18.62 12.03 0.39
C LEU A 143 -19.31 10.74 -0.08
N LEU A 144 -19.03 10.29 -1.30
CA LEU A 144 -19.61 9.04 -1.83
C LEU A 144 -19.16 7.83 -1.01
N CYS A 145 -17.90 7.80 -0.59
CA CYS A 145 -17.35 6.74 0.26
C CYS A 145 -18.03 6.71 1.64
N LEU A 146 -18.25 7.88 2.26
CA LEU A 146 -19.02 7.96 3.50
C LEU A 146 -20.43 7.42 3.33
N ILE A 147 -21.13 7.76 2.24
CA ILE A 147 -22.49 7.24 1.99
C ILE A 147 -22.46 5.72 1.82
N ARG A 148 -21.54 5.20 1.01
CA ARG A 148 -21.35 3.76 0.79
C ARG A 148 -21.14 3.02 2.12
N ASP A 149 -20.25 3.55 2.95
CA ASP A 149 -19.84 2.93 4.21
C ASP A 149 -20.81 3.24 5.36
N ASN A 150 -22.01 3.74 5.05
CA ASN A 150 -23.05 4.14 6.01
C ASN A 150 -22.50 5.07 7.12
N TYR A 151 -21.66 6.02 6.70
CA TYR A 151 -20.96 7.03 7.50
C TYR A 151 -20.10 6.45 8.62
N ARG A 152 -19.53 5.26 8.40
CA ARG A 152 -18.74 4.54 9.41
C ARG A 152 -17.35 4.21 8.90
N CYS A 153 -16.41 4.14 9.83
CA CYS A 153 -15.16 3.44 9.60
C CYS A 153 -15.45 1.97 9.29
N VAL A 154 -14.98 1.46 8.15
CA VAL A 154 -15.19 0.06 7.75
C VAL A 154 -14.50 -0.94 8.68
N VAL A 155 -13.46 -0.51 9.40
CA VAL A 155 -12.68 -1.34 10.32
C VAL A 155 -13.28 -1.37 11.73
N THR A 156 -13.67 -0.20 12.26
CA THR A 156 -14.04 -0.05 13.68
C THR A 156 -15.53 0.18 13.91
N GLY A 157 -16.31 0.40 12.84
CA GLY A 157 -17.73 0.72 12.91
C GLY A 157 -18.04 2.10 13.51
N LYS A 158 -17.03 2.88 13.92
CA LYS A 158 -17.19 4.23 14.48
C LYS A 158 -17.87 5.14 13.47
N TYR A 159 -18.88 5.88 13.93
CA TYR A 159 -19.64 6.83 13.12
C TYR A 159 -18.85 8.13 12.92
N ASP A 160 -18.87 8.69 11.71
CA ASP A 160 -18.08 9.87 11.38
C ASP A 160 -18.47 11.10 12.21
N ALA A 161 -17.47 11.72 12.83
CA ALA A 161 -17.65 12.86 13.72
C ALA A 161 -18.18 14.12 13.01
N SER A 162 -17.80 14.33 11.75
CA SER A 162 -18.28 15.49 10.99
C SER A 162 -19.76 15.31 10.67
N THR A 163 -20.14 14.12 10.22
CA THR A 163 -21.52 13.69 9.98
C THR A 163 -22.38 13.82 11.23
N TYR A 164 -21.92 13.31 12.37
CA TYR A 164 -22.61 13.44 13.65
C TYR A 164 -22.86 14.90 14.03
N LYS A 165 -21.84 15.76 13.94
CA LYS A 165 -21.96 17.19 14.25
C LYS A 165 -23.00 17.87 13.35
N SER A 166 -22.98 17.57 12.04
CA SER A 166 -23.95 18.11 11.10
C SER A 166 -25.39 17.64 11.37
N MET A 167 -25.60 16.37 11.73
CA MET A 167 -26.92 15.85 12.10
C MET A 167 -27.45 16.53 13.36
N ARG A 168 -26.61 16.70 14.39
CA ARG A 168 -26.96 17.40 15.63
C ARG A 168 -27.30 18.88 15.46
N LEU A 169 -26.73 19.54 14.45
CA LEU A 169 -27.08 20.92 14.10
C LEU A 169 -28.49 21.02 13.50
N LYS A 170 -28.92 20.01 12.72
CA LYS A 170 -30.27 19.94 12.15
C LYS A 170 -31.31 19.48 13.17
N ASP A 171 -30.96 18.44 13.93
CA ASP A 171 -31.81 17.83 14.94
C ASP A 171 -31.01 17.64 16.23
N LYS A 172 -31.30 18.47 17.23
CA LYS A 172 -30.64 18.40 18.54
C LYS A 172 -30.95 17.09 19.28
N THR A 173 -31.96 16.32 18.88
CA THR A 173 -32.29 15.03 19.49
C THR A 173 -31.60 13.84 18.82
N PHE A 174 -30.87 14.06 17.71
CA PHE A 174 -30.16 13.01 17.00
C PHE A 174 -29.17 12.26 17.90
N ILE A 175 -29.30 10.93 17.94
CA ILE A 175 -28.38 10.02 18.63
C ILE A 175 -27.56 9.29 17.57
N SER A 176 -26.24 9.33 17.72
CA SER A 176 -25.35 8.59 16.82
C SER A 176 -25.65 7.08 16.89
N PRO A 177 -25.74 6.37 15.77
CA PRO A 177 -26.03 4.94 15.74
C PRO A 177 -24.82 4.06 16.15
N ALA A 178 -23.69 4.68 16.53
CA ALA A 178 -22.48 4.04 17.05
C ALA A 178 -21.54 5.05 17.73
N PRO A 179 -20.48 4.58 18.41
CA PRO A 179 -19.43 5.45 18.92
C PRO A 179 -18.89 6.38 17.83
N VAL A 180 -18.73 7.66 18.16
CA VAL A 180 -18.31 8.69 17.20
C VAL A 180 -16.78 8.75 17.13
N GLY A 181 -16.23 8.90 15.93
CA GLY A 181 -14.79 9.04 15.70
C GLY A 181 -14.46 9.87 14.45
N TYR A 182 -13.24 10.41 14.39
CA TYR A 182 -12.76 11.09 13.19
C TYR A 182 -12.42 10.07 12.10
N THR A 183 -12.91 10.32 10.89
CA THR A 183 -12.68 9.46 9.73
C THR A 183 -12.04 10.19 8.55
N GLU A 184 -11.27 9.43 7.78
CA GLU A 184 -10.53 9.84 6.61
C GLU A 184 -10.85 8.92 5.44
N LEU A 185 -10.56 9.42 4.23
CA LEU A 185 -10.62 8.62 3.01
C LEU A 185 -9.28 7.89 2.88
N ALA A 186 -9.31 6.57 2.97
CA ALA A 186 -8.15 5.71 2.83
C ALA A 186 -8.12 5.11 1.43
N HIS A 187 -7.06 5.38 0.68
CA HIS A 187 -6.80 4.72 -0.61
C HIS A 187 -6.08 3.39 -0.42
N ILE A 188 -6.49 2.37 -1.19
CA ILE A 188 -5.84 1.05 -1.23
C ILE A 188 -4.53 1.16 -1.99
N ILE A 189 -4.57 1.58 -3.26
CA ILE A 189 -3.39 2.03 -4.01
C ILE A 189 -3.23 3.53 -3.75
N ALA A 190 -2.06 3.91 -3.24
CA ALA A 190 -1.80 5.29 -2.87
C ALA A 190 -1.81 6.23 -4.10
N GLU A 191 -2.30 7.45 -3.90
CA GLU A 191 -2.29 8.51 -4.91
C GLU A 191 -0.89 8.81 -5.46
N SER A 192 0.14 8.66 -4.61
CA SER A 192 1.54 8.84 -5.01
C SER A 192 2.00 7.90 -6.13
N THR A 193 1.30 6.79 -6.33
CA THR A 193 1.55 5.85 -7.44
C THR A 193 1.16 6.45 -8.79
N ASN A 194 0.32 7.50 -8.77
CA ASN A 194 -0.22 8.17 -9.94
C ASN A 194 0.16 9.65 -10.06
N THR A 195 0.68 10.28 -9.01
CA THR A 195 0.98 11.71 -9.08
C THR A 195 2.11 12.00 -10.08
N ASN A 196 1.78 12.90 -11.01
CA ASN A 196 2.68 13.57 -11.96
C ASN A 196 3.20 12.77 -13.17
N ILE A 197 2.33 12.04 -13.88
CA ILE A 197 2.59 11.65 -15.29
C ILE A 197 2.80 12.89 -16.19
N GLN A 198 2.26 14.05 -15.79
CA GLN A 198 2.44 15.33 -16.49
C GLN A 198 3.82 15.96 -16.31
N GLY A 199 4.64 15.53 -15.34
CA GLY A 199 5.93 16.17 -15.01
C GLY A 199 7.12 15.82 -15.92
N GLY A 200 6.97 14.87 -16.85
CA GLY A 200 8.08 14.36 -17.67
C GLY A 200 9.18 13.64 -16.85
N GLY A 201 10.08 12.92 -17.53
CA GLY A 201 11.29 12.36 -16.90
C GLY A 201 11.11 11.11 -16.02
N SER A 202 11.77 11.08 -14.85
CA SER A 202 11.91 9.91 -13.95
C SER A 202 10.61 9.49 -13.25
N LYS A 203 9.71 10.43 -12.95
CA LYS A 203 8.43 10.15 -12.27
C LYS A 203 7.49 9.29 -13.11
N ARG A 204 7.41 9.56 -14.42
CA ARG A 204 6.62 8.75 -15.36
C ARG A 204 7.18 7.33 -15.48
N LYS A 205 8.51 7.17 -15.42
CA LYS A 205 9.16 5.84 -15.43
C LYS A 205 8.84 5.06 -14.15
N TYR A 206 8.89 5.71 -12.99
CA TYR A 206 8.49 5.09 -11.72
C TYR A 206 7.03 4.62 -11.74
N ALA A 207 6.09 5.49 -12.12
CA ALA A 207 4.68 5.13 -12.22
C ALA A 207 4.46 3.97 -13.19
N ALA A 208 5.09 3.99 -14.37
CA ALA A 208 4.99 2.90 -15.34
C ALA A 208 5.53 1.57 -14.78
N SER A 209 6.66 1.59 -14.07
CA SER A 209 7.21 0.41 -13.41
C SER A 209 6.29 -0.12 -12.31
N ALA A 210 5.73 0.75 -11.47
CA ALA A 210 4.75 0.38 -10.45
C ALA A 210 3.49 -0.25 -11.08
N TRP A 211 2.96 0.35 -12.14
CA TRP A 211 1.80 -0.18 -12.85
C TRP A 211 2.10 -1.56 -13.47
N ALA A 212 3.27 -1.72 -14.07
CA ALA A 212 3.70 -3.00 -14.62
C ALA A 212 3.82 -4.09 -13.54
N VAL A 213 4.27 -3.75 -12.34
CA VAL A 213 4.29 -4.68 -11.19
C VAL A 213 2.87 -5.07 -10.77
N LEU A 214 1.97 -4.10 -10.59
CA LEU A 214 0.56 -4.37 -10.22
C LEU A 214 -0.13 -5.29 -11.24
N GLU A 215 0.13 -5.08 -12.53
CA GLU A 215 -0.44 -5.89 -13.60
C GLU A 215 0.17 -7.30 -13.62
N ARG A 216 1.50 -7.39 -13.69
CA ARG A 216 2.19 -8.67 -13.88
C ARG A 216 2.16 -9.55 -12.65
N PHE A 217 2.13 -8.97 -11.45
CA PHE A 217 2.07 -9.70 -10.19
C PHE A 217 0.63 -9.93 -9.74
N GLY A 218 -0.20 -8.90 -9.81
CA GLY A 218 -1.55 -8.86 -9.22
C GLY A 218 -2.73 -8.99 -10.18
N ARG A 219 -2.50 -8.89 -11.50
CA ARG A 219 -3.56 -8.74 -12.52
C ARG A 219 -4.46 -7.53 -12.25
N VAL A 220 -3.85 -6.43 -11.84
CA VAL A 220 -4.49 -5.12 -11.71
C VAL A 220 -3.85 -4.21 -12.73
N ASN A 221 -4.60 -3.87 -13.78
CA ASN A 221 -4.14 -3.01 -14.86
C ASN A 221 -4.67 -1.60 -14.58
N VAL A 222 -3.79 -0.69 -14.19
CA VAL A 222 -4.18 0.66 -13.75
C VAL A 222 -4.94 1.45 -14.84
N VAL A 223 -4.70 1.17 -16.11
CA VAL A 223 -5.39 1.84 -17.23
C VAL A 223 -6.77 1.23 -17.46
N ASP A 224 -6.84 -0.10 -17.61
CA ASP A 224 -8.09 -0.82 -17.89
C ASP A 224 -9.05 -0.80 -16.68
N ASP A 225 -8.51 -0.79 -15.46
CA ASP A 225 -9.26 -0.61 -14.22
C ASP A 225 -9.63 0.87 -13.96
N GLU A 226 -9.24 1.77 -14.87
CA GLU A 226 -9.43 3.23 -14.84
C GLU A 226 -9.03 3.84 -13.48
N LEU A 227 -7.88 3.41 -12.98
CA LEU A 227 -7.28 3.88 -11.74
C LEU A 227 -6.26 5.00 -11.97
N ASN A 228 -6.01 5.43 -13.21
CA ASN A 228 -5.05 6.50 -13.55
C ASN A 228 -5.64 7.92 -13.40
N GLY A 229 -4.79 8.89 -13.07
CA GLY A 229 -5.21 10.30 -12.89
C GLY A 229 -6.30 10.41 -11.81
N GLU A 230 -7.41 11.10 -12.13
CA GLU A 230 -8.58 11.22 -11.24
C GLU A 230 -9.25 9.88 -10.90
N GLY A 231 -9.03 8.85 -11.74
CA GLY A 231 -9.50 7.49 -11.50
C GLY A 231 -9.01 6.87 -10.19
N ILE A 232 -7.95 7.41 -9.59
CA ILE A 232 -7.43 6.97 -8.30
C ILE A 232 -8.41 7.18 -7.14
N HIS A 233 -9.36 8.11 -7.28
CA HIS A 233 -10.37 8.44 -6.29
C HIS A 233 -11.65 7.59 -6.41
N ARG A 234 -11.70 6.63 -7.35
CA ARG A 234 -12.87 5.78 -7.54
C ARG A 234 -13.14 4.92 -6.31
N LEU A 235 -14.43 4.68 -6.05
CA LEU A 235 -14.92 3.92 -4.90
C LEU A 235 -14.25 2.55 -4.71
N PRO A 236 -13.95 1.75 -5.76
CA PRO A 236 -13.26 0.48 -5.59
C PRO A 236 -11.83 0.59 -5.02
N ASN A 237 -11.20 1.78 -5.07
CA ASN A 237 -9.87 2.03 -4.52
C ASN A 237 -9.89 2.78 -3.18
N VAL A 238 -11.05 3.15 -2.63
CA VAL A 238 -11.13 3.97 -1.41
C VAL A 238 -12.08 3.42 -0.35
N MET A 239 -11.77 3.69 0.92
CA MET A 239 -12.53 3.28 2.10
C MET A 239 -12.60 4.38 3.16
N THR A 240 -13.69 4.44 3.91
CA THR A 240 -13.77 5.27 5.11
C THR A 240 -13.06 4.57 6.26
N MET A 241 -12.02 5.17 6.82
CA MET A 241 -11.29 4.63 7.96
C MET A 241 -11.16 5.65 9.09
N SER A 242 -11.16 5.19 10.33
CA SER A 242 -10.77 6.02 11.48
C SER A 242 -9.28 6.29 11.46
N LEU A 243 -8.84 7.42 12.02
CA LEU A 243 -7.43 7.85 11.98
C LEU A 243 -6.42 6.75 12.35
N ASP A 244 -6.65 6.02 13.45
CA ASP A 244 -5.73 4.97 13.90
C ASP A 244 -5.68 3.76 12.94
N ALA A 245 -6.85 3.36 12.43
CA ALA A 245 -6.97 2.28 11.45
C ALA A 245 -6.34 2.68 10.12
N HIS A 246 -6.54 3.93 9.68
CA HIS A 246 -5.95 4.44 8.44
C HIS A 246 -4.42 4.45 8.53
N ARG A 247 -3.85 4.93 9.64
CA ARG A 247 -2.40 4.91 9.87
C ARG A 247 -1.84 3.49 9.85
N ALA A 248 -2.48 2.56 10.56
CA ALA A 248 -2.06 1.17 10.57
C ALA A 248 -2.16 0.52 9.17
N PHE A 249 -3.19 0.87 8.40
CA PHE A 249 -3.38 0.39 7.03
C PHE A 249 -2.29 0.92 6.09
N ASP A 250 -1.97 2.21 6.18
CA ASP A 250 -0.94 2.88 5.36
C ASP A 250 0.48 2.40 5.64
N ASN A 251 0.75 2.02 6.89
CA ASN A 251 2.03 1.47 7.32
C ASN A 251 2.20 -0.01 6.96
N LEU A 252 1.14 -0.66 6.48
CA LEU A 252 1.03 -2.11 6.28
C LEU A 252 1.03 -2.93 7.59
N ASP A 253 0.65 -2.30 8.70
CA ASP A 253 0.55 -2.94 10.02
C ASP A 253 -0.72 -3.81 10.13
N ILE A 254 -1.77 -3.43 9.40
CA ILE A 254 -3.00 -4.22 9.25
C ILE A 254 -3.34 -4.46 7.77
N TRP A 255 -3.96 -5.59 7.47
CA TRP A 255 -4.47 -5.90 6.13
C TRP A 255 -5.74 -6.75 6.16
N PHE A 256 -6.43 -6.80 5.02
CA PHE A 256 -7.68 -7.54 4.85
C PHE A 256 -7.39 -8.88 4.15
N GLU A 257 -7.66 -10.00 4.82
CA GLU A 257 -7.65 -11.33 4.21
C GLU A 257 -9.05 -11.78 3.85
N GLU A 258 -9.26 -12.08 2.58
CA GLU A 258 -10.55 -12.54 2.07
C GLU A 258 -10.92 -13.90 2.66
N ILE A 259 -12.09 -13.98 3.28
CA ILE A 259 -12.65 -15.22 3.86
C ILE A 259 -14.04 -15.56 3.29
N GLY A 260 -14.49 -14.79 2.30
CA GLY A 260 -15.78 -14.95 1.63
C GLY A 260 -16.12 -13.70 0.81
N ASN A 261 -17.31 -13.70 0.20
CA ASN A 261 -17.74 -12.58 -0.64
C ASN A 261 -17.88 -11.29 0.19
N ASP A 262 -17.07 -10.29 -0.16
CA ASP A 262 -16.98 -9.00 0.54
C ASP A 262 -16.72 -9.12 2.05
N ARG A 263 -16.22 -10.28 2.49
CA ARG A 263 -16.02 -10.63 3.89
C ARG A 263 -14.55 -10.91 4.14
N TYR A 264 -14.00 -10.18 5.10
CA TYR A 264 -12.56 -10.15 5.34
C TYR A 264 -12.24 -10.34 6.82
N ARG A 265 -11.14 -11.05 7.10
CA ARG A 265 -10.49 -11.05 8.40
C ARG A 265 -9.41 -9.96 8.39
N LEU A 266 -9.43 -9.10 9.39
CA LEU A 266 -8.34 -8.15 9.64
C LEU A 266 -7.20 -8.90 10.31
N CYS A 267 -6.03 -8.81 9.69
CA CYS A 267 -4.80 -9.46 10.14
C CYS A 267 -3.74 -8.40 10.45
N ALA A 268 -2.83 -8.74 11.35
CA ALA A 268 -1.71 -7.91 11.77
C ALA A 268 -0.58 -8.82 12.29
N GLU A 269 0.58 -8.25 12.59
CA GLU A 269 1.65 -8.97 13.28
C GLU A 269 1.24 -9.42 14.70
N SER A 270 0.44 -8.61 15.40
CA SER A 270 0.02 -8.93 16.76
C SER A 270 -1.37 -8.38 17.09
N ASN A 271 -2.03 -8.99 18.08
CA ASN A 271 -3.29 -8.50 18.61
C ASN A 271 -3.18 -7.07 19.18
N THR A 272 -1.99 -6.66 19.62
CA THR A 272 -1.73 -5.29 20.09
C THR A 272 -1.91 -4.27 18.98
N ILE A 273 -1.45 -4.57 17.76
CA ILE A 273 -1.63 -3.70 16.59
C ILE A 273 -3.11 -3.63 16.19
N LEU A 274 -3.82 -4.76 16.17
CA LEU A 274 -5.27 -4.78 15.91
C LEU A 274 -6.03 -3.92 16.93
N ALA A 275 -5.71 -4.07 18.22
CA ALA A 275 -6.33 -3.27 19.28
C ALA A 275 -6.02 -1.78 19.14
N ALA A 276 -4.77 -1.42 18.79
CA ALA A 276 -4.37 -0.04 18.54
C ALA A 276 -5.11 0.58 17.33
N ALA A 277 -5.40 -0.21 16.30
CA ALA A 277 -6.24 0.20 15.17
C ALA A 277 -7.74 0.27 15.51
N GLY A 278 -8.14 -0.12 16.73
CA GLY A 278 -9.52 -0.12 17.19
C GLY A 278 -10.35 -1.32 16.72
N VAL A 279 -9.70 -2.42 16.32
CA VAL A 279 -10.34 -3.68 15.93
C VAL A 279 -10.71 -4.49 17.18
N ASP A 280 -11.89 -5.13 17.18
CA ASP A 280 -12.24 -6.13 18.18
C ASP A 280 -11.43 -7.43 17.93
N ILE A 281 -10.44 -7.68 18.78
CA ILE A 281 -9.56 -8.84 18.67
C ILE A 281 -10.29 -10.18 18.82
N ASN A 282 -11.47 -10.21 19.44
CA ASN A 282 -12.26 -11.44 19.58
C ASN A 282 -13.07 -11.73 18.30
N ASN A 283 -13.30 -10.72 17.47
CA ASN A 283 -14.00 -10.84 16.21
C ASN A 283 -13.45 -9.85 15.17
N PRO A 284 -12.22 -10.06 14.65
CA PRO A 284 -11.57 -9.16 13.71
C PRO A 284 -12.10 -9.42 12.29
N VAL A 285 -13.42 -9.51 12.12
CA VAL A 285 -14.07 -9.80 10.85
C VAL A 285 -14.90 -8.60 10.43
N VAL A 286 -14.69 -8.17 9.19
CA VAL A 286 -15.41 -7.07 8.55
C VAL A 286 -16.21 -7.62 7.37
N GLN A 287 -17.46 -7.19 7.26
CA GLN A 287 -18.28 -7.36 6.07
C GLN A 287 -18.40 -5.98 5.40
N LEU A 288 -17.86 -5.86 4.19
CA LEU A 288 -18.10 -4.68 3.38
C LEU A 288 -19.50 -4.78 2.78
N THR A 289 -20.28 -3.71 2.91
CA THR A 289 -21.68 -3.65 2.45
C THR A 289 -21.98 -2.27 1.92
N THR A 290 -22.87 -2.20 0.93
CA THR A 290 -23.45 -0.95 0.45
C THR A 290 -24.97 -1.10 0.45
N THR A 291 -25.69 -0.01 0.71
CA THR A 291 -27.16 0.05 0.54
C THR A 291 -27.56 0.56 -0.85
N ASP A 292 -26.57 0.96 -1.65
CA ASP A 292 -26.73 1.58 -2.97
C ASP A 292 -25.78 0.85 -3.94
N VAL A 293 -26.37 0.12 -4.91
CA VAL A 293 -25.61 -0.75 -5.82
C VAL A 293 -24.67 0.04 -6.74
N ASP A 294 -24.96 1.32 -6.97
CA ASP A 294 -24.12 2.22 -7.75
C ASP A 294 -22.87 2.69 -6.96
N LEU A 295 -22.87 2.48 -5.63
CA LEU A 295 -21.72 2.74 -4.77
C LEU A 295 -20.89 1.47 -4.60
N HIS A 296 -20.04 1.21 -5.59
CA HIS A 296 -19.22 0.00 -5.62
C HIS A 296 -18.34 -0.17 -4.38
N LEU A 297 -18.29 -1.42 -3.89
CA LEU A 297 -17.40 -1.83 -2.81
C LEU A 297 -15.93 -1.80 -3.25
N PRO A 298 -14.99 -1.76 -2.29
CA PRO A 298 -13.57 -1.94 -2.55
C PRO A 298 -13.28 -3.18 -3.41
N ASP A 299 -12.43 -3.05 -4.43
CA ASP A 299 -12.06 -4.18 -5.29
C ASP A 299 -11.20 -5.18 -4.50
N ALA A 300 -11.69 -6.43 -4.40
CA ALA A 300 -11.02 -7.51 -3.71
C ALA A 300 -9.60 -7.79 -4.23
N ARG A 301 -9.32 -7.54 -5.52
CA ARG A 301 -7.97 -7.68 -6.09
C ARG A 301 -7.00 -6.67 -5.50
N LEU A 302 -7.45 -5.43 -5.27
CA LEU A 302 -6.64 -4.37 -4.67
C LEU A 302 -6.33 -4.71 -3.20
N LEU A 303 -7.35 -5.15 -2.45
CA LEU A 303 -7.17 -5.60 -1.07
C LEU A 303 -6.22 -6.80 -0.97
N ARG A 304 -6.33 -7.77 -1.88
CA ARG A 304 -5.43 -8.93 -1.94
C ARG A 304 -3.99 -8.54 -2.25
N LEU A 305 -3.77 -7.57 -3.13
CA LEU A 305 -2.44 -7.03 -3.41
C LEU A 305 -1.84 -6.32 -2.20
N LEU A 306 -2.61 -5.47 -1.52
CA LEU A 306 -2.15 -4.81 -0.30
C LEU A 306 -1.83 -5.82 0.80
N ALA A 307 -2.68 -6.84 0.99
CA ALA A 307 -2.42 -7.93 1.93
C ALA A 307 -1.14 -8.69 1.59
N THR A 308 -0.91 -8.97 0.31
CA THR A 308 0.34 -9.58 -0.15
C THR A 308 1.53 -8.68 0.16
N CYS A 309 1.41 -7.38 -0.13
CA CYS A 309 2.45 -6.40 0.15
C CYS A 309 2.80 -6.35 1.64
N ALA A 310 1.80 -6.30 2.52
CA ALA A 310 2.00 -6.32 3.98
C ALA A 310 2.74 -7.58 4.43
N LYS A 311 2.34 -8.76 3.96
CA LYS A 311 3.01 -10.02 4.27
C LYS A 311 4.45 -10.05 3.78
N VAL A 312 4.69 -9.73 2.51
CA VAL A 312 6.03 -9.73 1.92
C VAL A 312 6.93 -8.73 2.64
N SER A 313 6.43 -7.51 2.87
CA SER A 313 7.16 -6.44 3.56
C SER A 313 7.62 -6.87 4.94
N ARG A 314 6.72 -7.49 5.72
CA ARG A 314 7.01 -8.02 7.06
C ARG A 314 7.93 -9.23 7.03
N LEU A 315 7.51 -10.28 6.33
CA LEU A 315 8.19 -11.59 6.30
C LEU A 315 9.62 -11.48 5.78
N SER A 316 9.88 -10.61 4.80
CA SER A 316 11.23 -10.43 4.28
C SER A 316 12.13 -9.55 5.17
N GLY A 317 11.54 -8.75 6.06
CA GLY A 317 12.21 -7.66 6.77
C GLY A 317 12.42 -6.40 5.91
N ALA A 318 11.90 -6.35 4.69
CA ALA A 318 12.01 -5.18 3.81
C ALA A 318 11.24 -3.97 4.36
N GLY A 319 10.12 -4.18 5.05
CA GLY A 319 9.35 -3.09 5.67
C GLY A 319 10.18 -2.30 6.68
N GLU A 320 10.87 -3.02 7.57
CA GLU A 320 11.71 -2.44 8.61
C GLU A 320 12.97 -1.77 8.05
N TYR A 321 13.52 -2.35 6.98
CA TYR A 321 14.60 -1.75 6.20
C TYR A 321 14.17 -0.41 5.58
N ILE A 322 13.00 -0.37 4.92
CA ILE A 322 12.44 0.86 4.36
C ILE A 322 12.16 1.89 5.47
N ASP A 323 11.58 1.47 6.60
CA ASP A 323 11.30 2.35 7.74
C ASP A 323 12.58 2.92 8.38
N ALA A 324 13.68 2.16 8.38
CA ALA A 324 14.98 2.66 8.80
C ALA A 324 15.49 3.74 7.84
N ILE A 325 15.40 3.53 6.52
CA ILE A 325 15.80 4.54 5.54
C ILE A 325 14.96 5.81 5.66
N LEU A 326 13.64 5.68 5.79
CA LEU A 326 12.74 6.83 5.92
C LEU A 326 13.04 7.64 7.19
N ARG A 327 13.31 6.97 8.32
CA ARG A 327 13.76 7.65 9.55
C ARG A 327 15.13 8.32 9.38
N ASP A 328 16.09 7.64 8.76
CA ASP A 328 17.41 8.22 8.47
C ASP A 328 17.26 9.47 7.56
N MET A 329 16.33 9.47 6.59
CA MET A 329 16.03 10.64 5.76
C MET A 329 15.46 11.81 6.57
N GLU A 330 14.62 11.55 7.57
CA GLU A 330 14.03 12.57 8.44
C GLU A 330 15.04 13.14 9.44
N GLU A 331 15.97 12.32 9.93
CA GLU A 331 16.99 12.71 10.92
C GLU A 331 18.23 13.38 10.30
N LEU A 332 18.49 13.15 9.02
CA LEU A 332 19.63 13.74 8.30
C LEU A 332 19.49 15.26 8.13
N LYS A 333 20.07 16.01 9.08
CA LYS A 333 20.25 17.47 8.97
C LYS A 333 21.44 17.86 8.08
N VAL A 334 22.48 17.02 7.98
CA VAL A 334 23.70 17.21 7.17
C VAL A 334 24.22 15.83 6.73
N LEU A 335 24.72 15.71 5.49
CA LEU A 335 25.34 14.47 4.99
C LEU A 335 26.64 14.17 5.74
N ALA A 336 26.83 12.90 6.13
CA ALA A 336 28.09 12.46 6.74
C ALA A 336 29.23 12.58 5.73
N SER A 337 30.35 13.17 6.15
CA SER A 337 31.54 13.40 5.31
C SER A 337 32.29 12.12 4.92
N ASP A 338 31.97 10.99 5.56
CA ASP A 338 32.57 9.68 5.34
C ASP A 338 31.83 8.82 4.30
N GLY A 339 30.76 9.34 3.68
CA GLY A 339 29.95 8.61 2.71
C GLY A 339 28.92 7.65 3.32
N GLY A 340 28.80 7.58 4.65
CA GLY A 340 27.80 6.74 5.33
C GLY A 340 26.36 7.08 4.98
N SER A 341 26.10 8.33 4.53
CA SER A 341 24.79 8.81 4.08
C SER A 341 24.49 8.55 2.59
N ALA A 342 25.39 7.92 1.82
CA ALA A 342 25.22 7.74 0.37
C ALA A 342 23.96 6.94 0.01
N HIS A 343 23.62 5.92 0.81
CA HIS A 343 22.41 5.10 0.64
C HIS A 343 21.13 5.90 0.80
N VAL A 344 21.09 6.75 1.84
CA VAL A 344 19.95 7.60 2.13
C VAL A 344 19.80 8.71 1.08
N LEU A 345 20.92 9.25 0.58
CA LEU A 345 20.91 10.24 -0.50
C LEU A 345 20.44 9.65 -1.84
N LEU A 346 20.86 8.44 -2.19
CA LEU A 346 20.41 7.76 -3.41
C LEU A 346 18.91 7.51 -3.37
N ASP A 347 18.41 6.99 -2.24
CA ASP A 347 16.99 6.79 -2.02
C ASP A 347 16.25 8.14 -2.00
N ALA A 348 16.77 9.17 -1.32
CA ALA A 348 16.19 10.50 -1.36
C ALA A 348 16.13 11.04 -2.79
N LEU A 349 17.17 10.91 -3.61
CA LEU A 349 17.16 11.40 -5.00
C LEU A 349 16.16 10.66 -5.88
N LEU A 350 16.03 9.34 -5.72
CA LEU A 350 15.02 8.53 -6.39
C LEU A 350 13.59 8.94 -5.99
N HIS A 351 13.41 9.50 -4.78
CA HIS A 351 12.11 9.74 -4.16
C HIS A 351 11.82 11.23 -3.78
N SER A 352 12.71 12.18 -4.08
CA SER A 352 12.73 13.60 -3.64
C SER A 352 11.67 14.50 -4.26
N GLY A 353 10.58 13.93 -4.78
CA GLY A 353 9.40 14.71 -5.17
C GLY A 353 8.60 15.27 -3.99
N ARG A 354 9.02 15.08 -2.73
CA ARG A 354 8.20 15.30 -1.53
C ARG A 354 8.54 16.51 -0.66
N GLN A 355 9.52 17.35 -1.01
CA GLN A 355 9.83 18.56 -0.24
C GLN A 355 10.25 19.74 -1.12
N VAL A 356 9.28 20.53 -1.57
CA VAL A 356 9.43 21.99 -1.69
C VAL A 356 8.08 22.63 -1.39
N ALA A 357 7.70 22.66 -0.11
CA ALA A 357 6.89 23.76 0.41
C ALA A 357 7.86 24.59 1.25
N VAL A 358 8.55 25.53 0.59
CA VAL A 358 9.24 26.60 1.30
C VAL A 358 8.14 27.49 1.86
N HIS A 359 8.17 27.70 3.18
CA HIS A 359 7.30 28.63 3.89
C HIS A 359 7.38 30.05 3.33
#